data_AF-A0A1Y2V8C3-F1
#
_entry.id   AF-A0A1Y2V8C3-F1
#
_cell.length_a   1.000
_cell.length_b   1.000
_cell.length_c   1.000
_cell.angle_alpha   90.00
_cell.angle_beta   90.00
_cell.angle_gamma   90.00
#
_symmetry.space_group_name_H-M   'P 1'
#
loop_
_entity.id
_entity.type
_entity.pdbx_description
1 polymer ?
#
loop_
_entity_poly.entity_id
_entity_poly.type
_entity_poly.pdbx_seq_one_letter_code
_entity_poly.pdbx_strand_id
1 'polypeptide(L)'
;MISATHLHHLQPAVATNVRAAAHYLDRTLASFRASLEAPLREQDPDVMISCAFILLHYTWATPFFSLDEAEPNPASDKLIPFASGLKSVIQRAHDMESPSLTIFKPLLRPEMIRRFKDWAATVEYSYDFQEEFMLRSKVPVLSREEECWEGCGSVHAADRLVPIFQAVDSISRREEDVEWLMPDIQAYSLMWPAKSNKKFEDEVAVNQPDALVVMLAFYACMTWLLADDVWWAERRSKVMLKTILAYLEKEAESEWKQCARRICKYFGFRPDGTVEGAGGGSRYKAVANSTVSRIHSSKCSESYLWRAPA
;
A
#
# COMPACT_ATOMS: atom_id res chain seq x y z
N MET A 1 -1.12 3.00 -23.20
CA MET A 1 -1.93 3.33 -22.01
C MET A 1 -1.10 4.02 -20.94
N ILE A 2 -0.13 3.33 -20.32
CA ILE A 2 0.76 3.87 -19.27
C ILE A 2 1.31 5.27 -19.63
N SER A 3 1.90 5.44 -20.82
CA SER A 3 2.44 6.73 -21.25
C SER A 3 1.40 7.83 -21.36
N ALA A 4 0.19 7.50 -21.84
CA ALA A 4 -0.90 8.48 -21.95
C ALA A 4 -1.45 8.88 -20.57
N THR A 5 -1.56 7.93 -19.63
CA THR A 5 -1.93 8.20 -18.25
C THR A 5 -0.87 9.04 -17.54
N HIS A 6 0.42 8.77 -17.76
CA HIS A 6 1.51 9.58 -17.23
C HIS A 6 1.51 11.00 -17.83
N LEU A 7 1.31 11.16 -19.14
CA LEU A 7 1.17 12.48 -19.76
C LEU A 7 -0.05 13.24 -19.23
N HIS A 8 -1.16 12.55 -18.99
CA HIS A 8 -2.33 13.16 -18.34
C HIS A 8 -2.01 13.63 -16.92
N HIS A 9 -1.25 12.83 -16.17
CA HIS A 9 -0.78 13.21 -14.84
C HIS A 9 0.12 14.46 -14.87
N LEU A 10 1.08 14.53 -15.79
CA LEU A 10 1.98 15.69 -15.94
C LEU A 10 1.26 16.94 -16.48
N GLN A 11 0.26 16.76 -17.34
CA GLN A 11 -0.45 17.83 -18.04
C GLN A 11 -1.98 17.61 -17.98
N PRO A 12 -2.62 17.79 -16.82
CA PRO A 12 -4.04 17.47 -16.63
C PRO A 12 -4.97 18.39 -17.41
N ALA A 13 -4.56 19.63 -17.69
CA ALA A 13 -5.34 20.59 -18.46
C ALA A 13 -5.43 20.27 -19.96
N VAL A 14 -4.57 19.38 -20.46
CA VAL A 14 -4.50 19.05 -21.88
C VAL A 14 -5.52 17.95 -22.20
N ALA A 15 -6.68 18.34 -22.73
CA ALA A 15 -7.80 17.44 -23.02
C ALA A 15 -7.46 16.28 -23.98
N THR A 16 -6.42 16.42 -24.81
CA THR A 16 -5.95 15.33 -25.68
C THR A 16 -5.34 14.19 -24.88
N ASN A 17 -4.69 14.46 -23.75
CA ASN A 17 -4.07 13.42 -22.90
C ASN A 17 -5.14 12.58 -22.21
N VAL A 18 -6.21 13.21 -21.72
CA VAL A 18 -7.40 12.51 -21.17
C VAL A 18 -8.02 11.61 -22.23
N ARG A 19 -8.28 12.14 -23.43
CA ARG A 19 -8.86 11.38 -24.55
C ARG A 19 -7.96 10.22 -24.97
N ALA A 20 -6.65 10.43 -25.05
CA ALA A 20 -5.69 9.37 -25.37
C ALA A 20 -5.69 8.27 -24.28
N ALA A 21 -5.66 8.64 -23.00
CA ALA A 21 -5.72 7.69 -21.90
C ALA A 21 -7.00 6.84 -21.96
N ALA A 22 -8.16 7.46 -22.16
CA ALA A 22 -9.44 6.77 -22.32
C ALA A 22 -9.47 5.85 -23.55
N HIS A 23 -8.98 6.32 -24.70
CA HIS A 23 -8.89 5.52 -25.92
C HIS A 23 -8.00 4.28 -25.74
N TYR A 24 -6.83 4.42 -25.11
CA TYR A 24 -5.95 3.28 -24.86
C TYR A 24 -6.49 2.35 -23.76
N LEU A 25 -7.24 2.87 -22.79
CA LEU A 25 -7.96 2.05 -21.82
C LEU A 25 -8.99 1.17 -22.52
N ASP A 26 -9.85 1.76 -23.37
CA ASP A 26 -10.85 1.02 -24.16
C ASP A 26 -10.22 -0.10 -24.98
N ARG A 27 -9.14 0.20 -25.71
CA ARG A 27 -8.40 -0.82 -26.47
C ARG A 27 -7.77 -1.91 -25.60
N THR A 28 -7.25 -1.55 -24.44
CA THR A 28 -6.65 -2.52 -23.49
C THR A 28 -7.74 -3.43 -22.92
N LEU A 29 -8.89 -2.88 -22.53
CA LEU A 29 -10.03 -3.63 -22.03
C LEU A 29 -10.62 -4.55 -23.10
N ALA A 30 -10.78 -4.07 -24.34
CA ALA A 30 -11.25 -4.88 -25.46
C ALA A 30 -10.31 -6.05 -25.75
N SER A 31 -9.00 -5.81 -25.77
CA SER A 31 -7.99 -6.85 -25.98
C SER A 31 -7.96 -7.85 -24.83
N PHE A 32 -8.00 -7.35 -23.60
CA PHE A 32 -8.02 -8.20 -22.39
C PHE A 32 -9.27 -9.08 -22.35
N ARG A 33 -10.43 -8.52 -22.66
CA ARG A 33 -11.69 -9.26 -22.77
C ARG A 33 -11.63 -10.32 -23.85
N ALA A 34 -11.16 -9.98 -25.05
CA ALA A 34 -11.01 -10.94 -26.14
C ALA A 34 -10.09 -12.10 -25.75
N SER A 35 -8.97 -11.83 -25.07
CA SER A 35 -8.06 -12.87 -24.57
C SER A 35 -8.71 -13.74 -23.48
N LEU A 36 -9.54 -13.16 -22.60
CA LEU A 36 -10.24 -13.92 -21.56
C LEU A 36 -11.36 -14.80 -22.10
N GLU A 37 -12.05 -14.34 -23.16
CA GLU A 37 -13.14 -15.06 -23.83
C GLU A 37 -12.64 -16.13 -24.83
N ALA A 38 -11.37 -16.05 -25.25
CA ALA A 38 -10.78 -17.01 -26.18
C ALA A 38 -10.76 -18.44 -25.60
N PRO A 39 -10.91 -19.47 -26.44
CA PRO A 39 -10.71 -20.86 -26.02
C PRO A 39 -9.35 -21.05 -25.35
N LEU A 40 -9.25 -21.88 -24.30
CA LEU A 40 -8.01 -22.06 -23.51
C LEU A 40 -6.76 -22.35 -24.34
N ARG A 41 -6.91 -23.00 -25.51
CA ARG A 41 -5.80 -23.33 -26.42
C ARG A 41 -5.29 -22.15 -27.24
N GLU A 42 -6.08 -21.09 -27.35
CA GLU A 42 -5.80 -19.86 -28.12
C GLU A 42 -5.52 -18.67 -27.20
N GLN A 43 -5.57 -18.88 -25.87
CA GLN A 43 -5.23 -17.86 -24.89
C GLN A 43 -3.73 -17.58 -24.93
N ASP A 44 -3.39 -16.31 -25.03
CA ASP A 44 -2.01 -15.83 -24.94
C ASP A 44 -1.74 -15.34 -23.50
N PRO A 45 -0.96 -16.09 -22.69
CA PRO A 45 -0.68 -15.73 -21.31
C PRO A 45 0.12 -14.42 -21.21
N ASP A 46 0.95 -14.08 -22.20
CA ASP A 46 1.74 -12.85 -22.18
C ASP A 46 0.85 -11.63 -22.39
N VAL A 47 -0.14 -11.72 -23.29
CA VAL A 47 -1.14 -10.65 -23.47
C VAL A 47 -1.98 -10.48 -22.19
N MET A 48 -2.41 -11.58 -21.57
CA MET A 48 -3.19 -11.53 -20.33
C MET A 48 -2.42 -10.88 -19.18
N ILE A 49 -1.17 -11.29 -18.95
CA ILE A 49 -0.32 -10.75 -17.90
C ILE A 49 0.02 -9.28 -18.18
N SER A 50 0.35 -8.92 -19.43
CA SER A 50 0.63 -7.54 -19.84
C SER A 50 -0.56 -6.62 -19.58
N CYS A 51 -1.74 -7.02 -20.05
CA CYS A 51 -2.98 -6.26 -19.85
C CYS A 51 -3.29 -6.11 -18.36
N ALA A 52 -3.10 -7.17 -17.56
CA ALA A 52 -3.31 -7.09 -16.11
C ALA A 52 -2.38 -6.07 -15.43
N PHE A 53 -1.08 -6.07 -15.74
CA PHE A 53 -0.16 -5.06 -15.18
C PHE A 53 -0.46 -3.63 -15.64
N ILE A 54 -0.85 -3.47 -16.90
CA ILE A 54 -1.24 -2.17 -17.47
C ILE A 54 -2.49 -1.63 -16.76
N LEU A 55 -3.49 -2.50 -16.55
CA LEU A 55 -4.72 -2.16 -15.81
C LEU A 55 -4.44 -1.87 -14.34
N LEU A 56 -3.53 -2.61 -13.69
CA LEU A 56 -3.14 -2.34 -12.31
C LEU A 56 -2.53 -0.94 -12.14
N HIS A 57 -1.60 -0.55 -13.02
CA HIS A 57 -1.01 0.79 -13.02
C HIS A 57 -2.05 1.88 -13.22
N TYR A 58 -2.99 1.66 -14.15
CA TYR A 58 -4.06 2.62 -14.40
C TYR A 58 -4.98 2.79 -13.21
N THR A 59 -5.35 1.69 -12.56
CA THR A 59 -6.14 1.70 -11.33
C THR A 59 -5.42 2.51 -10.27
N TRP A 60 -4.15 2.24 -10.00
CA TRP A 60 -3.34 3.04 -9.09
C TRP A 60 -3.37 4.54 -9.41
N ALA A 61 -3.15 4.91 -10.67
CA ALA A 61 -3.12 6.30 -11.10
C ALA A 61 -4.48 7.03 -11.04
N THR A 62 -5.59 6.29 -10.98
CA THR A 62 -6.95 6.83 -11.05
C THR A 62 -7.69 6.60 -9.73
N PRO A 63 -7.79 7.57 -8.81
CA PRO A 63 -8.28 7.36 -7.44
C PRO A 63 -9.69 6.78 -7.35
N PHE A 64 -10.60 7.24 -8.21
CA PHE A 64 -11.99 6.82 -8.23
C PHE A 64 -12.38 6.38 -9.64
N PHE A 65 -13.02 5.22 -9.74
CA PHE A 65 -13.58 4.73 -11.01
C PHE A 65 -14.91 5.39 -11.35
N SER A 66 -15.62 5.92 -10.36
CA SER A 66 -16.88 6.62 -10.53
C SER A 66 -16.68 8.12 -10.32
N LEU A 67 -17.20 8.92 -11.27
CA LEU A 67 -17.25 10.38 -11.18
C LEU A 67 -18.52 10.86 -10.44
N ASP A 68 -19.44 9.94 -10.13
CA ASP A 68 -20.81 10.27 -9.67
C ASP A 68 -20.98 10.29 -8.15
N GLU A 69 -19.93 10.01 -7.37
CA GLU A 69 -20.03 10.13 -5.91
C GLU A 69 -19.84 11.59 -5.50
N ALA A 70 -20.95 12.22 -5.11
CA ALA A 70 -20.99 13.59 -4.60
C ALA A 70 -20.11 13.81 -3.34
N GLU A 71 -19.75 12.73 -2.64
CA GLU A 71 -18.85 12.76 -1.49
C GLU A 71 -17.81 11.62 -1.55
N PRO A 72 -16.52 11.89 -1.27
CA PRO A 72 -15.50 10.85 -1.18
C PRO A 72 -15.83 9.86 -0.04
N ASN A 73 -15.94 8.57 -0.37
CA ASN A 73 -16.19 7.48 0.57
C ASN A 73 -15.02 6.48 0.54
N PRO A 74 -14.44 6.06 1.68
CA PRO A 74 -13.39 5.04 1.66
C PRO A 74 -13.78 3.74 0.93
N ALA A 75 -15.02 3.28 1.07
CA ALA A 75 -15.52 2.07 0.39
C ALA A 75 -15.63 2.17 -1.14
N SER A 76 -15.55 3.38 -1.71
CA SER A 76 -15.55 3.55 -3.17
C SER A 76 -14.20 3.31 -3.80
N ASP A 77 -13.16 3.18 -2.98
CA ASP A 77 -11.88 2.67 -3.42
C ASP A 77 -11.98 1.20 -3.86
N LYS A 78 -11.86 0.97 -5.17
CA LYS A 78 -11.86 -0.36 -5.76
C LYS A 78 -10.46 -0.91 -6.04
N LEU A 79 -9.39 -0.34 -5.45
CA LEU A 79 -8.02 -0.82 -5.67
C LEU A 79 -7.87 -2.30 -5.30
N ILE A 80 -8.28 -2.67 -4.08
CA ILE A 80 -8.14 -4.03 -3.56
C ILE A 80 -8.90 -5.05 -4.41
N PRO A 81 -10.24 -4.94 -4.59
CA PRO A 81 -10.98 -5.95 -5.34
C PRO A 81 -10.48 -6.05 -6.79
N PHE A 82 -10.11 -4.93 -7.40
CA PHE A 82 -9.58 -4.94 -8.76
C PHE A 82 -8.21 -5.61 -8.84
N ALA A 83 -7.28 -5.27 -7.93
CA ALA A 83 -5.95 -5.87 -7.89
C ALA A 83 -6.00 -7.38 -7.56
N SER A 84 -6.92 -7.80 -6.68
CA SER A 84 -7.18 -9.20 -6.36
C SER A 84 -7.66 -10.00 -7.58
N GLY A 85 -8.62 -9.43 -8.34
CA GLY A 85 -9.09 -10.01 -9.60
C GLY A 85 -7.97 -10.14 -10.64
N LEU A 86 -7.16 -9.09 -10.82
CA LEU A 86 -6.03 -9.09 -11.75
C LEU A 86 -4.96 -10.11 -11.35
N LYS A 87 -4.64 -10.26 -10.07
CA LYS A 87 -3.73 -11.29 -9.58
C LYS A 87 -4.24 -12.69 -9.91
N SER A 88 -5.53 -12.95 -9.74
CA SER A 88 -6.12 -14.24 -10.08
C SER A 88 -5.95 -14.58 -11.57
N VAL A 89 -6.08 -13.57 -12.44
CA VAL A 89 -5.80 -13.71 -13.88
C VAL A 89 -4.33 -13.98 -14.14
N ILE A 90 -3.41 -13.22 -13.51
CA ILE A 90 -1.96 -13.40 -13.66
C ILE A 90 -1.54 -14.80 -13.21
N GLN A 91 -2.04 -15.27 -12.06
CA GLN A 91 -1.76 -16.61 -11.54
C GLN A 91 -2.26 -17.68 -12.50
N ARG A 92 -3.51 -17.57 -12.97
CA ARG A 92 -4.05 -18.52 -13.94
C ARG A 92 -3.25 -18.54 -15.24
N ALA A 93 -2.86 -17.38 -15.77
CA ALA A 93 -2.05 -17.25 -16.98
C ALA A 93 -0.64 -17.83 -16.80
N HIS A 94 -0.03 -17.63 -15.63
CA HIS A 94 1.26 -18.18 -15.27
C HIS A 94 1.25 -19.71 -15.19
N ASP A 95 0.15 -20.28 -14.69
CA ASP A 95 -0.01 -21.72 -14.49
C ASP A 95 -0.48 -22.46 -15.75
N MET A 96 -0.75 -21.75 -16.85
CA MET A 96 -1.07 -22.38 -18.13
C MET A 96 0.13 -23.17 -18.62
N GLU A 97 -0.07 -24.45 -18.91
CA GLU A 97 0.91 -25.30 -19.61
C GLU A 97 1.03 -24.83 -21.06
N SER A 98 1.81 -23.77 -21.29
CA SER A 98 2.13 -23.29 -22.63
C SER A 98 3.44 -23.91 -23.11
N PRO A 99 3.52 -24.40 -24.37
CA PRO A 99 4.76 -24.85 -24.99
C PRO A 99 5.85 -23.76 -25.02
N SER A 100 5.44 -22.49 -25.05
CA SER A 100 6.28 -21.32 -24.92
C SER A 100 6.22 -20.81 -23.48
N LEU A 101 7.34 -20.79 -22.77
CA LEU A 101 7.43 -20.08 -21.50
C LEU A 101 7.00 -18.62 -21.74
N THR A 102 6.02 -18.15 -20.95
CA THR A 102 5.67 -16.73 -20.91
C THR A 102 6.91 -15.89 -20.61
N ILE A 103 7.06 -14.75 -21.29
CA ILE A 103 8.17 -13.81 -21.07
C ILE A 103 8.18 -13.24 -19.64
N PHE A 104 7.05 -13.31 -18.93
CA PHE A 104 6.89 -12.85 -17.56
C PHE A 104 7.27 -13.89 -16.50
N LYS A 105 7.42 -15.17 -16.86
CA LYS A 105 7.81 -16.23 -15.91
C LYS A 105 9.07 -15.90 -15.09
N PRO A 106 10.17 -15.36 -15.66
CA PRO A 106 11.32 -14.94 -14.85
C PRO A 106 11.04 -13.71 -13.97
N LEU A 107 10.09 -12.85 -14.37
CA LEU A 107 9.75 -11.60 -13.68
C LEU A 107 8.73 -11.78 -12.54
N LEU A 108 7.92 -12.85 -12.61
CA LEU A 108 6.91 -13.17 -11.59
C LEU A 108 7.45 -14.03 -10.45
N ARG A 109 8.75 -14.35 -10.45
CA ARG A 109 9.29 -15.24 -9.44
C ARG A 109 9.34 -14.57 -8.06
N PRO A 110 9.11 -15.32 -6.96
CA PRO A 110 9.17 -14.77 -5.60
C PRO A 110 10.48 -14.07 -5.26
N GLU A 111 11.59 -14.46 -5.92
CA GLU A 111 12.93 -13.91 -5.69
C GLU A 111 13.02 -12.41 -5.99
N MET A 112 12.17 -11.88 -6.88
CA MET A 112 12.19 -10.46 -7.28
C MET A 112 11.89 -9.51 -6.13
N ILE A 113 11.08 -9.93 -5.16
CA ILE A 113 10.79 -9.14 -3.94
C ILE A 113 11.42 -9.75 -2.69
N ARG A 114 12.14 -10.87 -2.83
CA ARG A 114 12.77 -11.57 -1.72
C ARG A 114 13.84 -10.70 -1.08
N ARG A 115 14.64 -10.02 -1.90
CA ARG A 115 15.68 -9.10 -1.43
C ARG A 115 15.13 -8.03 -0.49
N PHE A 116 14.01 -7.39 -0.85
CA PHE A 116 13.33 -6.44 0.03
C PHE A 116 12.83 -7.06 1.32
N LYS A 117 12.18 -8.23 1.25
CA LYS A 117 11.68 -8.91 2.45
C LYS A 117 12.80 -9.36 3.38
N ASP A 118 13.87 -9.92 2.83
CA ASP A 118 15.03 -10.40 3.59
C ASP A 118 15.71 -9.21 4.27
N TRP A 119 15.93 -8.11 3.54
CA TRP A 119 16.47 -6.88 4.11
C TRP A 119 15.58 -6.33 5.23
N ALA A 120 14.28 -6.21 4.99
CA ALA A 120 13.33 -5.68 5.96
C ALA A 120 13.26 -6.55 7.24
N ALA A 121 13.44 -7.87 7.10
CA ALA A 121 13.52 -8.76 8.26
C ALA A 121 14.81 -8.60 9.10
N THR A 122 15.87 -8.01 8.53
CA THR A 122 17.15 -7.80 9.21
C THR A 122 17.35 -6.40 9.77
N VAL A 123 16.60 -5.41 9.27
CA VAL A 123 16.77 -4.03 9.71
C VAL A 123 16.22 -3.85 11.12
N GLU A 124 16.99 -3.21 11.99
CA GLU A 124 16.51 -2.81 13.30
C GLU A 124 15.36 -1.80 13.10
N TYR A 125 14.26 -1.95 13.83
CA TYR A 125 13.15 -1.01 13.79
C TYR A 125 12.99 -0.35 15.15
N SER A 126 12.84 0.98 15.15
CA SER A 126 12.74 1.79 16.36
C SER A 126 11.29 1.99 16.83
N TYR A 127 10.34 1.64 15.96
CA TYR A 127 8.93 1.89 16.13
C TYR A 127 8.13 0.64 15.77
N ASP A 128 7.36 0.12 16.72
CA ASP A 128 6.44 -0.99 16.46
C ASP A 128 5.13 -0.45 15.89
N PHE A 129 5.05 -0.36 14.56
CA PHE A 129 3.87 0.10 13.85
C PHE A 129 2.64 -0.77 14.10
N GLN A 130 2.83 -2.07 14.34
CA GLN A 130 1.70 -2.95 14.59
C GLN A 130 1.14 -2.70 15.99
N GLU A 131 1.99 -2.59 17.01
CA GLU A 131 1.55 -2.26 18.37
C GLU A 131 0.95 -0.85 18.46
N GLU A 132 1.59 0.13 17.81
CA GLU A 132 1.21 1.53 17.94
C GLU A 132 0.03 1.93 17.05
N PHE A 133 -0.18 1.29 15.90
CA PHE A 133 -1.27 1.67 14.99
C PHE A 133 -2.39 0.65 14.93
N MET A 134 -2.15 -0.64 15.24
CA MET A 134 -3.15 -1.69 15.12
C MET A 134 -3.63 -2.13 16.51
N LEU A 135 -4.90 -1.87 16.84
CA LEU A 135 -5.46 -2.13 18.18
C LEU A 135 -5.47 -3.62 18.59
N ARG A 136 -5.23 -4.56 17.67
CA ARG A 136 -5.40 -6.02 17.91
C ARG A 136 -4.11 -6.86 17.87
N SER A 137 -2.92 -6.29 17.71
CA SER A 137 -1.69 -7.08 17.50
C SER A 137 -1.03 -7.66 18.77
N LYS A 138 -1.79 -7.88 19.86
CA LYS A 138 -1.26 -8.46 21.11
C LYS A 138 -1.25 -10.00 21.15
N VAL A 139 -1.37 -10.68 20.00
CA VAL A 139 -1.17 -12.13 19.94
C VAL A 139 0.27 -12.40 19.51
N PRO A 140 1.11 -13.01 20.37
CA PRO A 140 2.52 -13.25 20.03
C PRO A 140 2.63 -14.16 18.80
N VAL A 141 3.48 -13.78 17.85
CA VAL A 141 3.83 -14.51 16.62
C VAL A 141 4.71 -15.75 16.92
N LEU A 142 4.43 -16.48 18.02
CA LEU A 142 5.30 -17.56 18.51
C LEU A 142 4.65 -18.94 18.60
N SER A 143 3.42 -19.13 18.13
CA SER A 143 2.86 -20.48 17.98
C SER A 143 2.47 -20.75 16.53
N ARG A 144 3.48 -21.23 15.80
CA ARG A 144 3.37 -21.84 14.49
C ARG A 144 2.74 -23.23 14.67
N GLU A 145 1.42 -23.28 14.67
CA GLU A 145 0.60 -24.48 14.42
C GLU A 145 -0.79 -24.00 13.96
N GLU A 146 -1.36 -24.73 13.01
CA GLU A 146 -2.29 -24.28 11.96
C GLU A 146 -3.74 -23.97 12.41
N GLU A 147 -3.98 -23.59 13.66
CA GLU A 147 -5.33 -23.59 14.24
C GLU A 147 -5.76 -22.25 14.86
N CYS A 148 -5.76 -21.15 14.08
CA CYS A 148 -6.67 -19.99 14.29
C CYS A 148 -6.68 -18.92 13.17
N TRP A 149 -6.34 -19.25 11.92
CA TRP A 149 -6.12 -18.25 10.85
C TRP A 149 -7.34 -17.86 10.01
N GLU A 150 -8.57 -18.24 10.40
CA GLU A 150 -9.81 -17.79 9.74
C GLU A 150 -10.35 -16.44 10.31
N GLY A 151 -9.62 -15.84 11.28
CA GLY A 151 -10.17 -14.88 12.23
C GLY A 151 -10.23 -13.38 11.84
N CYS A 152 -9.28 -12.79 11.12
CA CYS A 152 -9.29 -11.32 10.90
C CYS A 152 -8.61 -10.90 9.59
N GLY A 153 -9.36 -10.29 8.66
CA GLY A 153 -8.82 -9.81 7.39
C GLY A 153 -7.77 -8.71 7.57
N SER A 154 -8.09 -7.76 8.46
CA SER A 154 -7.25 -6.61 8.80
C SER A 154 -5.89 -6.98 9.38
N VAL A 155 -5.79 -8.00 10.25
CA VAL A 155 -4.51 -8.48 10.78
C VAL A 155 -3.63 -9.03 9.65
N HIS A 156 -4.19 -9.86 8.77
CA HIS A 156 -3.44 -10.39 7.63
C HIS A 156 -2.90 -9.28 6.72
N ALA A 157 -3.72 -8.26 6.45
CA ALA A 157 -3.29 -7.12 5.65
C ALA A 157 -2.19 -6.29 6.35
N ALA A 158 -2.34 -6.06 7.67
CA ALA A 158 -1.35 -5.36 8.48
C ALA A 158 0.01 -6.07 8.50
N ASP A 159 0.05 -7.40 8.65
CA ASP A 159 1.30 -8.18 8.59
C ASP A 159 2.04 -8.00 7.26
N ARG A 160 1.28 -7.85 6.16
CA ARG A 160 1.86 -7.62 4.83
C ARG A 160 2.42 -6.20 4.67
N LEU A 161 2.05 -5.25 5.53
CA LEU A 161 2.60 -3.89 5.54
C LEU A 161 3.93 -3.79 6.31
N VAL A 162 4.24 -4.74 7.19
CA VAL A 162 5.45 -4.71 8.04
C VAL A 162 6.73 -4.38 7.27
N PRO A 163 7.04 -5.01 6.11
CA PRO A 163 8.25 -4.66 5.37
C PRO A 163 8.28 -3.20 4.91
N ILE A 164 7.12 -2.61 4.58
CA ILE A 164 7.00 -1.22 4.16
C ILE A 164 7.21 -0.29 5.36
N PHE A 165 6.67 -0.64 6.53
CA PHE A 165 6.89 0.12 7.76
C PHE A 165 8.37 0.13 8.16
N GLN A 166 9.03 -1.02 8.09
CA GLN A 166 10.47 -1.16 8.34
C GLN A 166 11.29 -0.29 7.37
N ALA A 167 10.90 -0.23 6.09
CA ALA A 167 11.51 0.68 5.13
C ALA A 167 11.32 2.15 5.54
N VAL A 168 10.09 2.57 5.87
CA VAL A 168 9.81 3.95 6.32
C VAL A 168 10.66 4.34 7.52
N ASP A 169 10.72 3.48 8.55
CA ASP A 169 11.45 3.74 9.79
C ASP A 169 12.97 3.82 9.61
N SER A 170 13.55 2.91 8.83
CA SER A 170 14.98 2.92 8.52
C SER A 170 15.38 4.19 7.75
N ILE A 171 14.56 4.55 6.75
CA ILE A 171 14.79 5.76 5.94
C ILE A 171 14.61 7.03 6.79
N SER A 172 13.58 7.09 7.64
CA SER A 172 13.26 8.28 8.43
C SER A 172 14.39 8.61 9.43
N ARG A 173 15.05 7.58 9.96
CA ARG A 173 16.22 7.70 10.84
C ARG A 173 17.53 8.00 10.11
N ARG A 174 17.55 7.90 8.77
CA ARG A 174 18.73 8.11 7.90
C ARG A 174 19.89 7.18 8.25
N GLU A 175 19.58 5.97 8.71
CA GLU A 175 20.60 4.99 9.09
C GLU A 175 21.12 4.21 7.88
N GLU A 176 20.29 4.03 6.85
CA GLU A 176 20.66 3.29 5.64
C GLU A 176 20.31 4.04 4.35
N ASP A 177 21.17 3.90 3.33
CA ASP A 177 20.84 4.23 1.95
C ASP A 177 20.08 3.04 1.32
N VAL A 178 18.80 3.26 1.02
CA VAL A 178 17.91 2.25 0.43
C VAL A 178 17.63 2.51 -1.05
N GLU A 179 18.33 3.42 -1.73
CA GLU A 179 18.06 3.75 -3.14
C GLU A 179 18.10 2.50 -4.03
N TRP A 180 19.03 1.59 -3.76
CA TRP A 180 19.19 0.32 -4.48
C TRP A 180 18.01 -0.65 -4.30
N LEU A 181 17.18 -0.44 -3.28
CA LEU A 181 16.02 -1.27 -2.93
C LEU A 181 14.69 -0.67 -3.39
N MET A 182 14.67 0.60 -3.80
CA MET A 182 13.47 1.28 -4.25
C MET A 182 12.67 0.56 -5.35
N PRO A 183 13.29 -0.08 -6.36
CA PRO A 183 12.53 -0.86 -7.35
C PRO A 183 11.72 -2.01 -6.71
N ASP A 184 12.27 -2.68 -5.72
CA ASP A 184 11.61 -3.79 -5.03
C ASP A 184 10.49 -3.27 -4.11
N ILE A 185 10.73 -2.14 -3.43
CA ILE A 185 9.73 -1.45 -2.60
C ILE A 185 8.55 -1.00 -3.48
N GLN A 186 8.82 -0.43 -4.65
CA GLN A 186 7.80 0.01 -5.61
C GLN A 186 7.00 -1.19 -6.14
N ALA A 187 7.66 -2.27 -6.55
CA ALA A 187 6.99 -3.48 -7.03
C ALA A 187 6.15 -4.15 -5.93
N TYR A 188 6.68 -4.23 -4.71
CA TYR A 188 5.96 -4.77 -3.56
C TYR A 188 4.73 -3.93 -3.23
N SER A 189 4.88 -2.61 -3.20
CA SER A 189 3.82 -1.64 -2.93
C SER A 189 2.73 -1.68 -4.00
N LEU A 190 3.09 -1.70 -5.28
CA LEU A 190 2.17 -1.81 -6.41
C LEU A 190 1.27 -3.05 -6.28
N MET A 191 1.86 -4.18 -5.86
CA MET A 191 1.18 -5.47 -5.72
C MET A 191 0.57 -5.72 -4.34
N TRP A 192 0.83 -4.87 -3.35
CA TRP A 192 0.32 -5.05 -1.98
C TRP A 192 -1.20 -5.22 -1.93
N PRO A 193 -2.02 -4.43 -2.66
CA PRO A 193 -3.48 -4.60 -2.64
C PRO A 193 -3.95 -5.98 -3.11
N ALA A 194 -3.20 -6.62 -4.02
CA ALA A 194 -3.50 -7.96 -4.50
C ALA A 194 -3.10 -9.07 -3.50
N LYS A 195 -2.30 -8.75 -2.48
CA LYS A 195 -1.92 -9.70 -1.42
C LYS A 195 -2.98 -9.81 -0.32
N SER A 196 -3.94 -8.90 -0.30
CA SER A 196 -5.08 -8.94 0.63
C SER A 196 -5.96 -10.17 0.40
N ASN A 197 -6.57 -10.66 1.48
CA ASN A 197 -7.54 -11.75 1.42
C ASN A 197 -8.97 -11.21 1.22
N LYS A 198 -9.90 -12.10 0.85
CA LYS A 198 -11.30 -11.74 0.58
C LYS A 198 -11.98 -11.10 1.79
N LYS A 199 -11.65 -11.56 3.00
CA LYS A 199 -12.19 -11.01 4.25
C LYS A 199 -11.82 -9.55 4.46
N PHE A 200 -10.56 -9.16 4.22
CA PHE A 200 -10.14 -7.77 4.29
C PHE A 200 -10.83 -6.90 3.23
N GLU A 201 -10.98 -7.43 2.01
CA GLU A 201 -11.73 -6.74 0.95
C GLU A 201 -13.18 -6.46 1.38
N ASP A 202 -13.85 -7.44 1.99
CA ASP A 202 -15.22 -7.29 2.50
C ASP A 202 -15.28 -6.30 3.68
N GLU A 203 -14.30 -6.34 4.58
CA GLU A 203 -14.15 -5.39 5.69
C GLU A 203 -14.00 -3.94 5.17
N VAL A 204 -13.16 -3.70 4.15
CA VAL A 204 -13.02 -2.38 3.50
C VAL A 204 -14.31 -1.96 2.80
N ALA A 205 -14.99 -2.88 2.11
CA ALA A 205 -16.20 -2.59 1.35
C ALA A 205 -17.36 -2.08 2.23
N VAL A 206 -17.37 -2.44 3.51
CA VAL A 206 -18.38 -1.97 4.49
C VAL A 206 -17.82 -0.93 5.47
N ASN A 207 -16.67 -0.31 5.16
CA ASN A 207 -16.01 0.69 6.01
C ASN A 207 -15.73 0.21 7.45
N GLN A 208 -15.33 -1.04 7.64
CA GLN A 208 -14.90 -1.51 8.97
C GLN A 208 -13.72 -0.66 9.49
N PRO A 209 -13.82 -0.06 10.69
CA PRO A 209 -12.79 0.85 11.19
C PRO A 209 -11.38 0.25 11.28
N ASP A 210 -11.25 -1.01 11.74
CA ASP A 210 -9.98 -1.75 11.75
C ASP A 210 -9.33 -1.76 10.36
N ALA A 211 -10.11 -2.10 9.33
CA ALA A 211 -9.62 -2.18 7.96
C ALA A 211 -9.27 -0.81 7.39
N LEU A 212 -10.04 0.22 7.76
CA LEU A 212 -9.74 1.60 7.38
C LEU A 212 -8.46 2.12 8.02
N VAL A 213 -8.13 1.73 9.26
CA VAL A 213 -6.83 2.07 9.88
C VAL A 213 -5.67 1.41 9.13
N VAL A 214 -5.81 0.15 8.70
CA VAL A 214 -4.81 -0.53 7.85
C VAL A 214 -4.65 0.21 6.52
N MET A 215 -5.75 0.57 5.86
CA MET A 215 -5.73 1.32 4.61
C MET A 215 -5.15 2.73 4.77
N LEU A 216 -5.43 3.40 5.90
CA LEU A 216 -4.85 4.70 6.23
C LEU A 216 -3.33 4.58 6.37
N ALA A 217 -2.85 3.58 7.12
CA ALA A 217 -1.42 3.34 7.30
C ALA A 217 -0.73 2.99 5.98
N PHE A 218 -1.38 2.19 5.14
CA PHE A 218 -0.91 1.89 3.79
C PHE A 218 -0.75 3.16 2.95
N TYR A 219 -1.81 3.96 2.81
CA TYR A 219 -1.76 5.19 2.01
C TYR A 219 -0.86 6.28 2.60
N ALA A 220 -0.68 6.31 3.92
CA ALA A 220 0.32 7.13 4.60
C ALA A 220 1.74 6.73 4.17
N CYS A 221 2.06 5.44 4.18
CA CYS A 221 3.34 4.93 3.70
C CYS A 221 3.55 5.26 2.22
N MET A 222 2.54 5.04 1.37
CA MET A 222 2.67 5.31 -0.06
C MET A 222 2.85 6.80 -0.35
N THR A 223 2.14 7.66 0.39
CA THR A 223 2.29 9.11 0.29
C THR A 223 3.68 9.55 0.70
N TRP A 224 4.22 8.98 1.78
CA TRP A 224 5.53 9.34 2.29
C TRP A 224 6.69 8.77 1.46
N LEU A 225 6.59 7.51 1.03
CA LEU A 225 7.66 6.81 0.31
C LEU A 225 7.68 7.09 -1.20
N LEU A 226 6.51 7.16 -1.83
CA LEU A 226 6.40 7.02 -3.29
C LEU A 226 5.78 8.24 -3.96
N ALA A 227 4.90 9.01 -3.29
CA ALA A 227 4.07 9.98 -3.99
C ALA A 227 4.82 11.15 -4.63
N ASP A 228 6.05 11.45 -4.22
CA ASP A 228 6.84 12.53 -4.83
C ASP A 228 7.68 12.04 -6.02
N ASP A 229 8.02 10.75 -6.07
CA ASP A 229 8.91 10.18 -7.09
C ASP A 229 8.20 9.23 -8.06
N VAL A 230 6.97 8.81 -7.73
CA VAL A 230 6.23 7.75 -8.43
C VAL A 230 4.82 8.23 -8.79
N TRP A 231 4.69 8.70 -10.04
CA TRP A 231 3.48 9.33 -10.57
C TRP A 231 2.20 8.51 -10.39
N TRP A 232 2.28 7.18 -10.50
CA TRP A 232 1.10 6.31 -10.42
C TRP A 232 0.58 6.16 -8.98
N ALA A 233 1.43 6.37 -7.97
CA ALA A 233 1.04 6.28 -6.56
C ALA A 233 0.50 7.61 -6.04
N GLU A 234 0.96 8.74 -6.60
CA GLU A 234 0.79 10.06 -6.01
C GLU A 234 -0.68 10.40 -5.71
N ARG A 235 -1.49 10.52 -6.77
CA ARG A 235 -2.83 11.10 -6.68
C ARG A 235 -3.72 10.27 -5.77
N ARG A 236 -3.75 8.96 -5.97
CA ARG A 236 -4.59 8.03 -5.21
C ARG A 236 -4.18 7.99 -3.75
N SER A 237 -2.88 7.93 -3.44
CA SER A 237 -2.42 7.87 -2.05
C SER A 237 -2.83 9.12 -1.27
N LYS A 238 -2.61 10.32 -1.83
CA LYS A 238 -2.99 11.59 -1.20
C LYS A 238 -4.51 11.71 -1.02
N VAL A 239 -5.29 11.36 -2.04
CA VAL A 239 -6.75 11.42 -2.00
C VAL A 239 -7.32 10.43 -1.00
N MET A 240 -6.89 9.16 -1.03
CA MET A 240 -7.40 8.13 -0.14
C MET A 240 -6.97 8.34 1.31
N LEU A 241 -5.73 8.80 1.54
CA LEU A 241 -5.27 9.24 2.85
C LEU A 241 -6.27 10.24 3.43
N LYS A 242 -6.54 11.35 2.72
CA LYS A 242 -7.48 12.39 3.16
C LYS A 242 -8.90 11.87 3.39
N THR A 243 -9.42 11.06 2.45
CA THR A 243 -10.79 10.52 2.51
C THR A 243 -10.99 9.63 3.73
N ILE A 244 -10.04 8.72 3.99
CA ILE A 244 -10.11 7.81 5.14
C ILE A 244 -9.96 8.58 6.46
N LEU A 245 -9.05 9.55 6.49
CA LEU A 245 -8.82 10.38 7.68
C LEU A 245 -10.08 11.16 8.07
N ALA A 246 -10.69 11.84 7.11
CA ALA A 246 -11.94 12.56 7.30
C ALA A 246 -13.10 11.63 7.73
N TYR A 247 -13.09 10.38 7.29
CA TYR A 247 -14.07 9.38 7.72
C TYR A 247 -13.87 8.99 9.18
N LEU A 248 -12.65 8.60 9.57
CA LEU A 248 -12.32 8.18 10.93
C LEU A 248 -12.42 9.35 11.95
N GLU A 249 -12.23 10.59 11.53
CA GLU A 249 -12.38 11.77 12.40
C GLU A 249 -13.82 12.10 12.76
N LYS A 250 -14.80 11.70 11.92
CA LYS A 250 -16.23 11.90 12.18
C LYS A 250 -16.74 11.00 13.32
N GLU A 251 -16.03 9.92 13.65
CA GLU A 251 -16.38 9.11 14.81
C GLU A 251 -16.07 9.85 16.12
N ALA A 252 -17.09 9.98 16.99
CA ALA A 252 -16.92 10.55 18.34
C ALA A 252 -15.83 9.78 19.09
N GLU A 253 -14.98 10.47 19.88
CA GLU A 253 -13.72 9.99 20.50
C GLU A 253 -13.59 8.46 20.61
N SER A 254 -13.26 7.83 19.48
CA SER A 254 -13.09 6.39 19.34
C SER A 254 -11.61 6.06 19.34
N GLU A 255 -11.28 4.81 19.66
CA GLU A 255 -9.90 4.33 19.63
C GLU A 255 -9.30 4.42 18.21
N TRP A 256 -10.14 4.33 17.17
CA TRP A 256 -9.75 4.48 15.77
C TRP A 256 -9.32 5.90 15.42
N LYS A 257 -10.03 6.90 15.95
CA LYS A 257 -9.63 8.31 15.85
C LYS A 257 -8.26 8.54 16.48
N GLN A 258 -7.97 7.89 17.61
CA GLN A 258 -6.64 7.96 18.23
C GLN A 258 -5.56 7.28 17.38
N CYS A 259 -5.86 6.14 16.76
CA CYS A 259 -4.96 5.48 15.80
C CYS A 259 -4.67 6.37 14.59
N ALA A 260 -5.70 6.98 14.00
CA ALA A 260 -5.55 7.92 12.89
C ALA A 260 -4.66 9.12 13.29
N ARG A 261 -4.89 9.71 14.47
CA ARG A 261 -4.04 10.79 15.00
C ARG A 261 -2.58 10.35 15.20
N ARG A 262 -2.33 9.13 15.69
CA ARG A 262 -0.97 8.57 15.84
C ARG A 262 -0.28 8.41 14.49
N ILE A 263 -0.98 7.88 13.48
CA ILE A 263 -0.47 7.79 12.10
C ILE A 263 -0.12 9.18 11.57
N CYS A 264 -1.04 10.15 11.65
CA CYS A 264 -0.78 11.53 11.23
C CYS A 264 0.47 12.11 11.88
N LYS A 265 0.58 11.97 13.20
CA LYS A 265 1.70 12.49 13.98
C LYS A 265 3.03 11.87 13.56
N TYR A 266 3.06 10.57 13.32
CA TYR A 266 4.28 9.87 12.90
C TYR A 266 4.75 10.36 11.53
N PHE A 267 3.85 10.39 10.55
CA PHE A 267 4.19 10.78 9.17
C PHE A 267 4.24 12.30 8.94
N GLY A 268 3.89 13.12 9.93
CA GLY A 268 3.84 14.57 9.82
C GLY A 268 2.69 15.08 8.94
N PHE A 269 1.58 14.34 8.87
CA PHE A 269 0.39 14.77 8.14
C PHE A 269 -0.53 15.61 9.03
N ARG A 270 -1.10 16.64 8.43
CA ARG A 270 -2.22 17.42 8.97
C ARG A 270 -3.53 16.64 8.83
N PRO A 271 -4.58 17.02 9.60
CA PRO A 271 -5.93 16.47 9.47
C PRO A 271 -6.52 16.56 8.05
N ASP A 272 -6.04 17.47 7.22
CA ASP A 272 -6.45 17.61 5.81
C ASP A 272 -5.67 16.71 4.83
N GLY A 273 -4.75 15.89 5.34
CA GLY A 273 -3.88 14.99 4.56
C GLY A 273 -2.63 15.67 3.97
N THR A 274 -2.35 16.93 4.30
CA THR A 274 -1.14 17.65 3.83
C THR A 274 0.04 17.48 4.77
N VAL A 275 1.28 17.51 4.27
CA VAL A 275 2.48 17.40 5.12
C VAL A 275 2.78 18.74 5.80
N GLU A 276 3.06 18.75 7.11
CA GLU A 276 3.53 19.94 7.81
C GLU A 276 4.93 20.37 7.31
N GLY A 277 5.04 21.55 6.68
CA GLY A 277 6.33 22.19 6.38
C GLY A 277 6.92 22.02 4.96
N ALA A 278 6.11 21.75 3.94
CA ALA A 278 6.59 21.56 2.56
C ALA A 278 6.99 22.86 1.84
N GLY A 279 8.21 23.36 2.06
CA GLY A 279 8.92 24.19 1.07
C GLY A 279 9.63 23.29 0.05
N GLY A 280 9.18 23.24 -1.21
CA GLY A 280 9.57 22.27 -2.25
C GLY A 280 11.02 21.73 -2.22
N GLY A 281 11.14 20.40 -2.28
CA GLY A 281 12.40 19.67 -2.39
C GLY A 281 12.25 18.23 -1.87
N SER A 282 12.10 17.26 -2.78
CA SER A 282 12.15 15.83 -2.46
C SER A 282 13.59 15.41 -2.12
N ARG A 283 13.74 14.65 -1.04
CA ARG A 283 14.27 13.26 -1.11
C ARG A 283 14.10 12.52 0.20
N TYR A 284 14.29 13.15 1.37
CA TYR A 284 14.05 12.53 2.69
C TYR A 284 13.81 13.62 3.76
N LYS A 285 12.59 14.17 3.81
CA LYS A 285 12.28 15.27 4.72
C LYS A 285 11.92 14.81 6.12
N ALA A 286 12.54 15.51 7.06
CA ALA A 286 12.60 15.23 8.48
C ALA A 286 11.25 15.37 9.16
N VAL A 287 10.63 14.24 9.52
CA VAL A 287 9.64 14.20 10.60
C VAL A 287 9.85 12.90 11.39
N ALA A 288 10.87 12.87 12.25
CA ALA A 288 11.01 11.82 13.28
C ALA A 288 11.73 12.32 14.55
N ASN A 289 12.56 13.38 14.45
CA ASN A 289 13.45 13.75 15.56
C ASN A 289 12.78 14.43 16.77
N SER A 290 11.57 15.00 16.64
CA SER A 290 10.90 15.66 17.78
C SER A 290 9.98 14.73 18.58
N THR A 291 9.48 13.64 17.98
CA THR A 291 8.55 12.72 18.63
C THR A 291 9.27 11.54 19.29
N VAL A 292 10.28 10.97 18.64
CA VAL A 292 11.04 9.82 19.19
C VAL A 292 11.82 10.24 20.45
N SER A 293 12.39 11.45 20.46
CA SER A 293 13.07 12.01 21.63
C SER A 293 12.16 12.19 22.86
N ARG A 294 10.84 12.39 22.67
CA ARG A 294 9.89 12.53 23.79
C ARG A 294 9.36 11.20 24.32
N ILE A 295 9.32 10.15 23.50
CA ILE A 295 8.94 8.80 23.95
C ILE A 295 10.09 8.19 24.76
N HIS A 296 11.34 8.46 24.38
CA HIS A 296 12.50 8.04 25.17
C HIS A 296 12.64 8.76 26.52
N SER A 297 12.14 10.00 26.66
CA SER A 297 12.25 10.73 27.92
C SER A 297 11.21 10.33 28.99
N SER A 298 10.21 9.50 28.67
CA SER A 298 9.18 9.07 29.63
C SER A 298 9.37 7.64 30.16
N LYS A 299 10.39 6.91 29.71
CA LYS A 299 10.71 5.55 30.19
C LYS A 299 12.10 5.42 30.83
N CYS A 300 12.83 6.52 30.99
CA CYS A 300 14.17 6.53 31.58
C CYS A 300 14.26 7.48 32.79
N SER A 301 13.32 7.34 33.73
CA SER A 301 13.46 7.97 35.05
C SER A 301 12.55 7.28 36.05
N GLU A 302 12.88 6.05 36.43
CA GLU A 302 12.50 5.54 37.75
C GLU A 302 13.49 4.47 38.23
N SER A 303 14.11 4.81 39.36
CA SER A 303 14.72 3.95 40.38
C SER A 303 15.91 3.04 40.02
N TYR A 304 17.10 3.65 40.08
CA TYR A 304 18.10 3.12 41.02
C TYR A 304 17.46 3.02 42.41
N LEU A 305 17.49 1.84 43.04
CA LEU A 305 17.77 1.61 44.47
C LEU A 305 17.27 0.23 44.96
N TRP A 306 18.24 -0.55 45.47
CA TRP A 306 18.17 -1.56 46.56
C TRP A 306 18.13 -3.08 46.26
N ARG A 307 19.27 -3.68 46.68
CA ARG A 307 19.46 -4.86 47.56
C ARG A 307 19.42 -6.28 46.96
N ALA A 308 20.62 -6.88 46.88
CA ALA A 308 20.87 -8.24 47.36
C ALA A 308 20.55 -8.32 48.88
N PRO A 309 20.04 -9.45 49.40
CA PRO A 309 20.85 -10.62 49.78
C PRO A 309 20.11 -11.97 49.53
N ALA A 310 20.66 -13.19 49.68
CA ALA A 310 21.87 -13.72 50.28
C ALA A 310 22.38 -14.91 49.45
#